data_AF-A0A7T1MPB2-F1
#
_entry.id   AF-A0A7T1MPB2-F1
#
_cell.length_a   1.000
_cell.length_b   1.000
_cell.length_c   1.000
_cell.angle_alpha   90.00
_cell.angle_beta   90.00
_cell.angle_gamma   90.00
#
_symmetry.space_group_name_H-M   'P 1'
#
loop_
_entity.id
_entity.type
_entity.pdbx_description
1 polymer ?
#
loop_
_entity_poly.entity_id
_entity_poly.type
_entity_poly.pdbx_seq_one_letter_code
_entity_poly.pdbx_strand_id
1 'polypeptide(L)' 'MQILSANELKTAGVSAITRALEHEREAGVTVRGRLRYVVLELALQETRADVAAGRCVQESVDDHLARLDALAAERP' A
#
# COMPACT_ATOMS: atom_id res chain seq x y z
N MET A 1 6.56 -17.94 -1.28
CA MET A 1 5.75 -16.73 -1.46
C MET A 1 4.81 -16.63 -0.27
N GLN A 2 5.02 -15.65 0.61
CA GLN A 2 4.15 -15.43 1.77
C GLN A 2 2.78 -14.91 1.33
N ILE A 3 1.71 -15.26 2.07
CA ILE A 3 0.34 -14.82 1.77
C ILE A 3 -0.16 -13.90 2.88
N LEU A 4 -0.55 -12.69 2.49
CA LEU A 4 -1.21 -11.69 3.32
C LEU A 4 -2.71 -11.68 3.00
N SER A 5 -3.56 -11.63 4.01
CA SER A 5 -4.97 -11.27 3.77
C SER A 5 -5.12 -9.76 3.62
N ALA A 6 -6.15 -9.34 2.87
CA ALA A 6 -6.54 -7.94 2.79
C ALA A 6 -6.88 -7.35 4.18
N ASN A 7 -7.31 -8.18 5.12
CA ASN A 7 -7.60 -7.73 6.48
C ASN A 7 -6.31 -7.40 7.25
N GLU A 8 -5.27 -8.22 7.14
CA GLU A 8 -3.97 -7.94 7.73
C GLU A 8 -3.35 -6.67 7.12
N LEU A 9 -3.45 -6.50 5.81
CA LEU A 9 -2.98 -5.28 5.15
C LEU A 9 -3.75 -4.04 5.61
N LYS A 10 -5.07 -4.16 5.81
CA LYS A 10 -5.91 -3.06 6.33
C LYS A 10 -5.50 -2.65 7.75
N THR A 11 -5.18 -3.61 8.61
CA THR A 11 -4.90 -3.33 10.03
C THR A 11 -3.46 -2.88 10.27
N ALA A 12 -2.48 -3.47 9.57
CA ALA A 12 -1.06 -3.25 9.82
C ALA A 12 -0.32 -2.49 8.71
N GLY A 13 -0.98 -2.17 7.59
CA GLY A 13 -0.43 -1.35 6.52
C GLY A 13 0.90 -1.87 5.97
N VAL A 14 1.84 -0.94 5.71
CA VAL A 14 3.18 -1.25 5.16
C VAL A 14 4.02 -2.17 6.05
N SER A 15 3.75 -2.22 7.36
CA SER A 15 4.45 -3.13 8.27
C SER A 15 4.15 -4.59 7.97
N ALA A 16 2.90 -4.91 7.55
CA ALA A 16 2.54 -6.26 7.12
C ALA A 16 3.31 -6.69 5.85
N ILE A 17 3.45 -5.76 4.89
CA ILE A 17 4.21 -5.98 3.66
C ILE A 17 5.69 -6.16 3.97
N THR A 18 6.25 -5.31 4.82
CA THR A 18 7.66 -5.38 5.23
C THR A 18 7.98 -6.74 5.82
N ARG A 19 7.17 -7.22 6.77
CA ARG A 19 7.38 -8.53 7.41
C ARG A 19 7.25 -9.68 6.41
N ALA A 20 6.27 -9.62 5.51
CA ALA A 20 6.09 -10.66 4.50
C ALA A 20 7.24 -10.76 3.50
N LEU A 21 7.98 -9.66 3.31
CA LEU A 21 9.12 -9.58 2.39
C LEU A 21 10.49 -9.70 3.09
N GLU A 22 10.56 -9.98 4.40
CA GLU A 22 11.83 -10.09 5.13
C GLU A 22 12.74 -11.22 4.62
N HIS A 23 12.15 -12.29 4.09
CA HIS A 23 12.87 -13.49 3.68
C HIS A 23 12.56 -13.92 2.24
N GLU A 24 11.55 -13.33 1.62
CA GLU A 24 11.08 -13.66 0.28
C GLU A 24 10.90 -12.38 -0.54
N ARG A 25 11.26 -12.43 -1.84
CA ARG A 25 11.20 -11.25 -2.72
C ARG A 25 9.79 -10.88 -3.18
N GLU A 26 8.81 -11.72 -2.87
CA GLU A 26 7.42 -11.54 -3.26
C GLU A 26 6.45 -12.03 -2.18
N ALA A 27 5.35 -11.29 -2.04
CA ALA A 27 4.23 -11.59 -1.15
C ALA A 27 2.91 -11.51 -1.91
N GLY A 28 2.09 -12.56 -1.82
CA GLY A 28 0.75 -12.58 -2.40
C GLY A 28 -0.28 -11.97 -1.46
N VAL A 29 -1.20 -11.16 -1.98
CA VAL A 29 -2.33 -10.63 -1.20
C VAL A 29 -3.62 -11.30 -1.62
N THR A 30 -4.34 -11.85 -0.64
CA THR A 30 -5.63 -12.51 -0.83
C THR A 30 -6.79 -11.60 -0.43
N VAL A 31 -7.86 -11.64 -1.22
CA VAL A 31 -9.14 -10.98 -0.92
C VAL A 31 -10.21 -12.05 -0.93
N ARG A 32 -10.97 -12.18 0.17
CA ARG A 32 -12.01 -13.21 0.34
C ARG A 32 -11.49 -14.62 0.00
N GLY A 33 -10.27 -14.93 0.45
CA GLY A 33 -9.62 -16.24 0.27
C GLY A 33 -9.06 -16.52 -1.13
N ARG A 34 -9.06 -15.54 -2.05
CA ARG A 34 -8.48 -15.69 -3.39
C ARG A 34 -7.27 -14.79 -3.56
N LEU A 35 -6.19 -15.29 -4.16
CA LEU A 35 -5.03 -14.48 -4.53
C LEU A 35 -5.44 -13.45 -5.59
N ARG A 36 -5.15 -12.17 -5.36
CA ARG A 36 -5.56 -11.07 -6.26
C ARG A 36 -4.41 -10.17 -6.67
N TYR A 37 -3.41 -10.04 -5.81
CA TYR A 37 -2.26 -9.15 -6.03
C TYR A 37 -0.97 -9.84 -5.61
N VAL A 38 0.15 -9.37 -6.14
CA VAL A 38 1.50 -9.75 -5.75
C VAL A 38 2.28 -8.47 -5.49
N VAL A 39 2.93 -8.40 -4.33
CA VAL A 39 3.80 -7.30 -3.94
C VAL A 39 5.23 -7.76 -4.07
N LEU A 40 6.04 -6.99 -4.78
CA LEU A 40 7.46 -7.26 -5.01
C LEU A 40 8.33 -6.39 -4.09
N GLU A 41 9.47 -6.93 -3.69
CA GLU A 41 10.46 -6.21 -2.87
C GLU A 41 10.89 -4.86 -3.49
N LEU A 42 11.02 -4.79 -4.81
CA LEU A 42 11.37 -3.55 -5.52
C LEU A 42 10.33 -2.44 -5.30
N ALA A 43 9.04 -2.77 -5.34
CA ALA A 43 7.97 -1.80 -5.10
C ALA A 43 7.97 -1.31 -3.64
N LEU A 44 8.34 -2.17 -2.69
CA LEU A 44 8.52 -1.77 -1.29
C LEU A 44 9.70 -0.81 -1.12
N GLN A 45 10.81 -1.05 -1.82
CA GLN A 45 11.98 -0.15 -1.80
C GLN A 45 11.64 1.22 -2.40
N GLU A 46 10.91 1.25 -3.52
CA GLU A 46 10.41 2.49 -4.13
C GLU A 46 9.52 3.28 -3.17
N THR A 47 8.53 2.61 -2.55
CA THR A 47 7.64 3.22 -1.55
C THR A 47 8.42 3.81 -0.36
N ARG A 48 9.45 3.09 0.13
CA ARG A 48 10.31 3.59 1.21
C ARG A 48 11.11 4.82 0.77
N ALA A 49 11.63 4.82 -0.45
CA ALA A 49 12.34 5.95 -1.01
C ALA A 49 11.43 7.17 -1.19
N ASP A 50 10.16 6.96 -1.57
CA ASP A 50 9.16 8.03 -1.66
C ASP A 50 8.87 8.64 -0.30
N VAL A 51 8.66 7.82 0.72
CA VAL A 51 8.45 8.29 2.10
C VAL A 51 9.67 9.04 2.62
N ALA A 52 10.88 8.50 2.43
CA ALA A 52 12.12 9.15 2.85
C ALA A 52 12.37 10.48 2.12
N ALA A 53 11.95 10.58 0.85
CA ALA A 53 12.07 11.79 0.05
C ALA A 53 10.89 12.77 0.23
N GLY A 54 9.93 12.47 1.12
CA GLY A 54 8.75 13.31 1.33
C GLY A 54 7.77 13.34 0.15
N ARG A 55 7.85 12.39 -0.78
CA ARG A 55 6.88 12.19 -1.88
C ARG A 55 5.61 11.49 -1.40
N CYS A 56 5.20 11.76 -0.16
CA CYS A 56 4.01 11.23 0.48
C CYS A 56 3.23 12.39 1.12
N VAL A 57 1.91 12.33 1.07
CA VAL A 57 1.03 13.33 1.69
C VAL A 57 0.62 12.80 3.07
N GLN A 58 0.89 13.59 4.11
CA GLN A 58 0.41 13.32 5.46
C GLN A 58 -0.61 14.41 5.81
N GLU A 59 -1.89 14.03 5.79
CA GLU A 59 -3.03 14.94 5.94
C GLU A 59 -4.14 14.27 6.77
N SER A 60 -5.12 15.05 7.24
CA SER A 60 -6.29 14.47 7.92
C SER A 60 -7.18 13.72 6.92
N VAL A 61 -8.09 12.88 7.43
CA VAL A 61 -9.06 12.18 6.57
C VAL A 61 -9.96 13.17 5.82
N ASP A 62 -10.39 14.24 6.48
CA ASP A 62 -11.23 15.26 5.88
C ASP A 62 -10.51 16.01 4.74
N ASP A 63 -9.23 16.36 4.96
CA ASP A 63 -8.39 17.00 3.93
C ASP A 63 -8.16 16.06 2.74
N HIS A 64 -7.95 14.77 3.01
CA HIS A 64 -7.80 13.74 1.98
C HIS A 64 -9.02 13.64 1.06
N LEU A 65 -10.23 13.65 1.65
CA LEU A 65 -11.48 13.61 0.90
C LEU A 65 -11.67 14.86 0.05
N ALA A 66 -11.44 16.05 0.63
CA ALA A 66 -11.54 17.32 -0.10
C ALA A 66 -10.61 17.37 -1.32
N ARG A 67 -9.38 16.85 -1.17
CA ARG A 67 -8.40 16.75 -2.27
C ARG A 67 -8.83 15.79 -3.36
N LEU A 68 -9.40 14.63 -3.01
CA LEU A 68 -9.90 13.67 -3.99
C LEU A 68 -11.12 14.21 -4.75
N ASP A 69 -12.02 14.92 -4.09
CA ASP A 69 -13.17 15.57 -4.72
C ASP A 69 -12.72 16.63 -5.73
N ALA A 70 -11.73 17.46 -5.38
CA ALA A 70 -11.13 18.43 -6.30
C ALA A 70 -10.49 17.75 -7.52
N LEU A 71 -9.70 16.69 -7.30
CA LEU A 71 -9.09 15.89 -8.37
C LEU A 71 -10.15 15.25 -9.29
N ALA A 72 -11.27 14.81 -8.75
CA ALA A 72 -12.37 14.24 -9.54
C ALA A 72 -13.09 15.30 -10.38
N ALA A 73 -13.23 16.53 -9.87
CA ALA A 73 -13.83 17.66 -10.58
C ALA A 73 -12.94 18.22 -11.71
N GLU A 74 -11.62 18.04 -11.63
CA GLU A 74 -10.65 18.45 -12.65
C GLU A 74 -10.51 17.47 -13.82
N ARG A 75 -11.14 16.29 -13.73
CA ARG A 75 -11.14 15.31 -14.83
C ARG A 75 -12.20 15.70 -15.87
N PRO A 76 -11.83 15.84 -17.16
CA PRO A 76 -12.78 16.15 -18.23
C PRO A 76 -13.79 15.02 -18.46
#